data_AF-A0A5K0WY11-F1
#
_entry.id   AF-A0A5K0WY11-F1
#
_cell.length_a   1.000
_cell.length_b   1.000
_cell.length_c   1.000
_cell.angle_alpha   90.00
_cell.angle_beta   90.00
_cell.angle_gamma   90.00
#
_symmetry.space_group_name_H-M   'P 1'
#
loop_
_entity.id
_entity.type
_entity.pdbx_description
1 polymer ?
#
loop_
_entity_poly.entity_id
_entity_poly.type
_entity_poly.pdbx_seq_one_letter_code
_entity_poly.pdbx_strand_id
1 'polypeptide(L)' 'VKSLRLTPGKNAHCGCGIDGELLPMNGHVVASLLPDQCRLIGRPAQDRV' A
#
# COMPACT_ATOMS: atom_id res chain seq x y z
N VAL A 1 1.47 -12.68 8.96
CA VAL A 1 1.37 -11.38 8.26
C VAL A 1 0.82 -11.64 6.87
N LYS A 2 -0.24 -10.91 6.45
CA LYS A 2 -0.75 -11.02 5.08
C LYS A 2 0.16 -10.18 4.17
N SER A 3 0.64 -10.75 3.08
CA SER A 3 1.54 -10.08 2.14
C SER A 3 1.11 -10.33 0.70
N LEU A 4 1.37 -9.36 -0.15
CA LEU A 4 1.13 -9.45 -1.59
C LEU A 4 2.36 -9.00 -2.37
N ARG A 5 2.52 -9.57 -3.55
CA ARG A 5 3.53 -9.18 -4.53
C ARG A 5 2.83 -8.67 -5.79
N LEU A 6 3.12 -7.44 -6.17
CA LEU A 6 2.68 -6.85 -7.42
C LEU A 6 3.80 -6.95 -8.44
N THR A 7 3.47 -7.48 -9.62
CA THR A 7 4.37 -7.52 -10.76
C THR A 7 3.87 -6.54 -11.80
N PRO A 8 4.70 -5.59 -12.26
CA PRO A 8 4.30 -4.66 -13.31
C PRO A 8 3.98 -5.39 -14.62
N GLY A 9 2.92 -4.95 -15.29
CA GLY A 9 2.61 -5.40 -16.65
C GLY A 9 3.56 -4.82 -17.69
N LYS A 10 3.52 -5.34 -18.92
CA LYS A 10 4.45 -4.97 -20.01
C LYS A 10 4.52 -3.47 -20.32
N ASN A 11 3.43 -2.73 -20.11
CA ASN A 11 3.33 -1.29 -20.39
C ASN A 11 3.18 -0.45 -19.10
N ALA A 12 3.59 -0.99 -17.96
CA ALA A 12 3.52 -0.27 -16.70
C ALA A 12 4.62 0.81 -16.61
N HIS A 13 4.30 1.93 -15.95
CA HIS A 13 5.28 2.95 -15.60
C HIS A 13 6.19 2.46 -14.47
N CYS A 14 7.44 2.94 -14.43
CA CYS A 14 8.44 2.59 -13.42
C CYS A 14 8.24 3.38 -12.11
N GLY A 15 7.01 3.47 -11.61
CA GLY A 15 6.68 4.25 -10.43
C GLY A 15 5.56 3.63 -9.61
N CYS A 16 5.59 3.81 -8.29
CA CYS A 16 4.57 3.38 -7.35
C CYS A 16 3.95 4.57 -6.66
N GLY A 17 2.64 4.75 -6.80
CA GLY A 17 1.89 5.66 -5.94
C GLY A 17 1.71 5.07 -4.54
N ILE A 18 2.10 5.78 -3.50
CA ILE A 18 1.84 5.42 -2.10
C ILE A 18 1.38 6.69 -1.37
N ASP A 19 0.17 6.67 -0.81
CA ASP A 19 -0.37 7.76 0.03
C ASP A 19 -0.18 9.19 -0.51
N GLY A 20 -0.19 9.34 -1.84
CA GLY A 20 -0.02 10.62 -2.55
C GLY A 20 1.39 10.87 -3.11
N GLU A 21 2.38 10.06 -2.74
CA GLU A 21 3.76 10.13 -3.24
C GLU A 21 3.97 9.19 -4.42
N LEU A 22 4.80 9.58 -5.40
CA LEU A 22 5.23 8.72 -6.50
C LEU A 22 6.68 8.31 -6.31
N LEU A 23 6.89 7.07 -5.90
CA LEU A 23 8.22 6.50 -5.71
C LEU A 23 8.73 5.89 -7.04
N PRO A 24 9.89 6.31 -7.56
CA PRO A 24 10.48 5.66 -8.72
C PRO A 24 10.87 4.23 -8.34
N MET A 25 10.43 3.26 -9.13
CA MET A 25 10.67 1.85 -8.87
C MET A 25 10.89 1.07 -10.16
N ASN A 26 11.92 0.24 -10.16
CA ASN A 26 12.22 -0.68 -11.26
C ASN A 26 11.93 -2.10 -10.78
N GLY A 27 10.70 -2.58 -10.98
CA GLY A 27 10.35 -4.00 -10.76
C GLY A 27 9.15 -4.23 -9.84
N HIS A 28 9.20 -5.31 -9.07
CA HIS A 28 8.08 -5.80 -8.25
C HIS A 28 7.94 -5.02 -6.95
N VAL A 29 6.70 -4.81 -6.51
CA VAL A 29 6.39 -4.28 -5.18
C VAL A 29 6.00 -5.44 -4.27
N VAL A 30 6.54 -5.46 -3.06
CA VAL A 30 6.05 -6.34 -2.00
C VAL A 30 5.44 -5.47 -0.92
N ALA A 31 4.18 -5.71 -0.61
CA ALA A 31 3.48 -5.02 0.46
C ALA A 31 3.04 -6.04 1.52
N SER A 32 3.23 -5.68 2.79
CA SER A 32 2.91 -6.52 3.95
C SER A 32 2.03 -5.73 4.91
N LEU A 33 0.95 -6.35 5.37
CA LEU A 33 0.11 -5.78 6.42
C LEU A 33 0.78 -5.99 7.78
N LEU A 34 1.30 -4.92 8.35
CA LEU A 34 1.88 -4.95 9.69
C LEU A 34 0.78 -4.64 10.72
N PRO A 35 0.36 -5.63 11.53
CA PRO A 35 -0.65 -5.39 12.55
C PRO A 35 -0.12 -4.46 13.65
N ASP A 36 -1.02 -3.66 14.20
CA ASP A 36 -0.80 -2.85 15.41
C ASP A 36 0.43 -1.92 15.39
N GLN A 37 0.88 -1.50 14.20
CA GLN A 37 2.02 -0.57 14.07
C GLN A 37 1.73 0.81 14.65
N CYS A 38 0.47 1.21 14.64
CA CYS A 38 0.03 2.48 15.18
C CYS A 38 -1.36 2.35 15.79
N ARG A 39 -1.64 3.22 16.76
CA ARG A 39 -2.96 3.41 17.33
C ARG A 39 -3.48 4.76 16.86
N LEU A 40 -4.55 4.74 16.05
CA LEU A 40 -5.23 5.97 15.66
C LEU A 40 -5.95 6.58 16.88
N ILE A 41 -5.70 7.87 17.15
CA ILE A 41 -6.43 8.63 18.16
C ILE A 41 -7.60 9.32 17.45
N GLY A 42 -8.83 8.99 17.83
CA GLY A 42 -10.01 9.58 17.22
C GLY A 42 -11.28 8.82 17.55
N ARG A 43 -12.39 9.23 16.93
CA ARG A 43 -13.63 8.46 16.97
C ARG A 43 -13.47 7.22 16.09
N PRO A 44 -14.00 6.04 16.48
CA PRO A 44 -14.03 4.88 15.61
C PRO A 44 -14.67 5.24 14.27
N ALA A 45 -14.13 4.71 13.18
CA ALA A 45 -14.81 4.78 11.89
C ALA A 45 -16.18 4.12 12.06
N GLN A 46 -17.24 4.87 11.74
CA GLN A 46 -18.56 4.28 11.60
C GLN A 46 -18.63 3.66 10.21
N ASP A 47 -18.87 2.36 10.13
CA ASP A 47 -19.20 1.75 8.86
C ASP A 47 -20.46 2.45 8.34
N ARG A 48 -20.35 3.04 7.13
CA ARG A 48 -21.53 3.52 6.42
C ARG A 48 -22.29 2.28 5.96
N VAL A 49 -23.36 1.96 6.70
CA VAL A 49 -24.41 1.02 6.27
C VAL A 49 -25.24 1.69 5.18
#